data_AF-A0A6N2S0L3-F1
#
_entry.id   AF-A0A6N2S0L3-F1
#
_cell.length_a   1.000
_cell.length_b   1.000
_cell.length_c   1.000
_cell.angle_alpha   90.00
_cell.angle_beta   90.00
_cell.angle_gamma   90.00
#
_symmetry.space_group_name_H-M   'P 1'
#
loop_
_entity.id
_entity.type
_entity.pdbx_description
1 polymer ?
#
loop_
_entity_poly.entity_id
_entity_poly.type
_entity_poly.pdbx_seq_one_letter_code
_entity_poly.pdbx_strand_id
1 'polypeptide(L)'
;MTMKNVLFLFLISISFLGSVSAQSIGDDSLQPTKLGKWKKPTPTKIAKVDAYIDTCADVYQEAMDIRKQYAGIDTLKLNVGEVMAIVGNDAEVIKTKKAEYEALLDRIKAQENTFTKLPEMAEAAVKAIPVGLKAISATKAVTSTKSALQLTVEENMALLKAVTKQITSLSAAPVMEQSEEDTPAHAE
;
A
#
# COMPACT_ATOMS: atom_id res chain seq x y z
N MET A 1 -1.15 26.70 22.10
CA MET A 1 -0.60 25.91 20.97
C MET A 1 -1.60 25.99 19.82
N THR A 2 -1.24 26.63 18.70
CA THR A 2 -2.17 26.87 17.58
C THR A 2 -2.35 25.61 16.73
N MET A 3 -3.54 25.41 16.15
CA MET A 3 -3.90 24.24 15.31
C MET A 3 -2.92 24.03 14.13
N LYS A 4 -2.27 25.11 13.70
CA LYS A 4 -1.21 25.16 12.69
C LYS A 4 0.05 24.38 13.13
N ASN A 5 0.39 24.40 14.43
CA ASN A 5 1.56 23.67 14.96
C ASN A 5 1.29 22.16 15.08
N VAL A 6 0.03 21.75 15.28
CA VAL A 6 -0.36 20.33 15.35
C VAL A 6 -0.38 19.69 13.97
N LEU A 7 -0.79 20.44 12.93
CA LEU A 7 -0.78 19.98 11.53
C LEU A 7 0.64 19.91 10.94
N PHE A 8 1.52 20.86 11.31
CA PHE A 8 2.91 20.89 10.87
C PHE A 8 3.74 19.74 11.49
N LEU A 9 3.50 19.42 12.77
CA LEU A 9 4.08 18.23 13.42
C LEU A 9 3.52 16.91 12.85
N PHE A 10 2.25 16.89 12.43
CA PHE A 10 1.59 15.71 11.85
C PHE A 10 2.14 15.32 10.47
N LEU A 11 2.55 16.28 9.65
CA LEU A 11 3.12 16.03 8.32
C LEU A 11 4.60 15.61 8.38
N ILE A 12 5.35 16.06 9.39
CA ILE A 12 6.74 15.65 9.63
C ILE A 12 6.82 14.19 10.13
N SER A 13 5.81 13.69 10.85
CA SER A 13 5.79 12.29 11.29
C SER A 13 5.61 11.29 10.14
N ILE A 14 5.01 11.68 9.02
CA ILE A 14 4.94 10.85 7.80
C ILE A 14 6.31 10.80 7.10
N SER A 15 7.17 11.79 7.33
CA SER A 15 8.53 11.85 6.77
C SER A 15 9.56 10.97 7.50
N PHE A 16 9.17 10.25 8.57
CA PHE A 16 10.06 9.31 9.29
C PHE A 16 10.05 7.88 8.70
N LEU A 17 9.92 7.75 7.37
CA LEU A 17 10.12 6.51 6.61
C LEU A 17 11.60 6.10 6.46
N GLY A 18 12.51 6.72 7.21
CA GLY A 18 13.94 6.43 7.20
C GLY A 18 14.41 5.66 8.43
N SER A 19 13.91 4.46 8.68
CA SER A 19 14.55 3.46 9.55
C SER A 19 13.91 2.08 9.33
N VAL A 20 14.34 1.43 8.25
CA VAL A 20 14.17 -0.02 8.10
C VAL A 20 15.09 -0.69 9.11
N SER A 21 14.52 -1.15 10.24
CA SER A 21 15.24 -2.00 11.19
C SER A 21 14.31 -3.10 11.72
N ALA A 22 14.88 -4.31 11.76
CA ALA A 22 14.38 -5.54 12.36
C ALA A 22 13.43 -6.41 11.51
N GLN A 23 14.08 -7.33 10.80
CA GLN A 23 13.58 -8.67 10.49
C GLN A 23 12.92 -9.27 11.73
N SER A 24 11.62 -9.57 11.62
CA SER A 24 10.94 -10.51 12.50
C SER A 24 10.42 -11.59 11.58
N ILE A 25 10.99 -12.79 11.72
CA ILE A 25 10.51 -14.05 11.16
C ILE A 25 9.50 -14.56 12.17
N GLY A 26 8.25 -14.12 12.03
CA GLY A 26 7.14 -14.55 12.86
C GLY A 26 5.92 -14.67 11.96
N ASP A 27 5.20 -15.78 12.11
CA ASP A 27 4.02 -16.21 11.33
C ASP A 27 3.44 -15.11 10.42
N ASP A 28 3.92 -15.08 9.17
CA ASP A 28 3.94 -13.91 8.27
C ASP A 28 2.59 -13.61 7.60
N SER A 29 1.49 -14.02 8.21
CA SER A 29 0.17 -13.67 7.72
C SER A 29 -0.09 -12.17 7.93
N LEU A 30 -0.56 -11.50 6.88
CA LEU A 30 -1.06 -10.14 7.02
C LEU A 30 -2.16 -10.16 8.08
N GLN A 31 -2.01 -9.31 9.09
CA GLN A 31 -3.04 -9.10 10.09
C GLN A 31 -4.36 -8.68 9.40
N PRO A 32 -5.53 -8.98 9.99
CA PRO A 32 -6.80 -8.49 9.48
C PRO A 32 -6.77 -6.98 9.29
N THR A 33 -7.36 -6.51 8.19
CA THR A 33 -7.35 -5.07 7.91
C THR A 33 -8.16 -4.29 8.95
N LYS A 34 -7.66 -3.11 9.30
CA LYS A 34 -8.33 -2.13 10.14
C LYS A 34 -9.10 -1.09 9.32
N LEU A 35 -9.03 -1.18 7.98
CA LEU A 35 -9.76 -0.31 7.05
C LEU A 35 -11.26 -0.63 7.03
N GLY A 36 -12.05 0.27 6.44
CA GLY A 36 -13.51 0.15 6.29
C GLY A 36 -14.34 0.87 7.36
N LYS A 37 -13.69 1.49 8.35
CA LYS A 37 -14.39 2.25 9.42
C LYS A 37 -14.55 3.74 9.11
N TRP A 38 -13.76 4.28 8.19
CA TRP A 38 -13.85 5.68 7.86
C TRP A 38 -15.00 5.93 6.87
N LYS A 39 -15.83 6.93 7.18
CA LYS A 39 -16.88 7.41 6.30
C LYS A 39 -16.47 8.76 5.75
N LYS A 40 -16.43 8.87 4.42
CA LYS A 40 -16.15 10.13 3.72
C LYS A 40 -17.09 11.23 4.22
N PRO A 41 -16.57 12.38 4.65
CA PRO A 41 -17.38 13.54 5.02
C PRO A 41 -18.28 14.02 3.88
N THR A 42 -19.39 14.66 4.24
CA THR A 42 -20.23 15.33 3.24
C THR A 42 -19.51 16.55 2.66
N PRO A 43 -19.83 16.95 1.40
CA PRO A 43 -19.23 18.12 0.77
C PRO A 43 -19.39 19.38 1.62
N THR A 44 -18.28 20.08 1.81
CA THR A 44 -18.19 21.31 2.61
C THR A 44 -18.55 22.55 1.81
N LYS A 45 -18.65 22.44 0.47
CA LYS A 45 -18.83 23.52 -0.50
C LYS A 45 -17.63 24.49 -0.53
N ILE A 46 -16.47 24.01 -0.12
CA ILE A 46 -15.19 24.73 -0.20
C ILE A 46 -14.30 23.90 -1.10
N ALA A 47 -14.13 24.34 -2.35
CA ALA A 47 -13.52 23.54 -3.42
C ALA A 47 -12.18 22.89 -3.03
N LYS A 48 -11.29 23.63 -2.35
CA LYS A 48 -9.98 23.10 -1.90
C LYS A 48 -10.10 22.05 -0.79
N VAL A 49 -11.08 22.21 0.11
CA VAL A 49 -11.35 21.24 1.18
C VAL A 49 -11.96 19.98 0.60
N ASP A 50 -12.93 20.14 -0.31
CA ASP A 50 -13.61 19.02 -0.97
C ASP A 50 -12.62 18.22 -1.83
N ALA A 51 -11.77 18.89 -2.63
CA ALA A 51 -10.72 18.24 -3.41
C ALA A 51 -9.73 17.45 -2.53
N TYR A 52 -9.32 18.02 -1.38
CA TYR A 52 -8.47 17.32 -0.42
C TYR A 52 -9.15 16.06 0.16
N ILE A 53 -10.41 16.17 0.55
CA ILE A 53 -11.20 15.04 1.09
C ILE A 53 -11.40 13.97 0.02
N ASP A 54 -11.65 14.37 -1.23
CA ASP A 54 -11.82 13.46 -2.35
C ASP A 54 -10.54 12.65 -2.60
N THR A 55 -9.38 13.32 -2.69
CA THR A 55 -8.09 12.61 -2.84
C THR A 55 -7.79 11.69 -1.67
N CYS A 56 -8.11 12.10 -0.43
CA CYS A 56 -7.97 11.23 0.74
C CYS A 56 -8.89 9.99 0.65
N ALA A 57 -10.10 10.17 0.11
CA ALA A 57 -11.04 9.08 -0.07
C ALA A 57 -10.58 8.10 -1.16
N ASP A 58 -10.06 8.59 -2.27
CA ASP A 58 -9.55 7.76 -3.35
C ASP A 58 -8.38 6.90 -2.88
N VAL A 59 -7.43 7.48 -2.14
CA VAL A 59 -6.29 6.75 -1.56
C VAL A 59 -6.76 5.71 -0.54
N TYR A 60 -7.73 6.07 0.32
CA TYR A 60 -8.30 5.14 1.29
C TYR A 60 -9.02 3.96 0.62
N GLN A 61 -9.78 4.25 -0.45
CA GLN A 61 -10.52 3.26 -1.21
C GLN A 61 -9.59 2.30 -1.96
N GLU A 62 -8.55 2.82 -2.61
CA GLU A 62 -7.54 1.99 -3.27
C GLU A 62 -6.85 1.04 -2.27
N ALA A 63 -6.55 1.52 -1.06
CA ALA A 63 -5.96 0.66 -0.03
C ALA A 63 -6.93 -0.44 0.44
N MET A 64 -8.23 -0.13 0.52
CA MET A 64 -9.26 -1.12 0.78
C MET A 64 -9.35 -2.15 -0.36
N ASP A 65 -9.24 -1.72 -1.61
CA ASP A 65 -9.38 -2.61 -2.76
C ASP A 65 -8.14 -3.50 -2.95
N ILE A 66 -6.94 -2.98 -2.70
CA ILE A 66 -5.72 -3.79 -2.54
C ILE A 66 -5.94 -4.81 -1.42
N ARG A 67 -6.40 -4.40 -0.24
CA ARG A 67 -6.66 -5.32 0.87
C ARG A 67 -7.71 -6.38 0.54
N LYS A 68 -8.79 -6.06 -0.17
CA LYS A 68 -9.80 -7.04 -0.62
C LYS A 68 -9.21 -8.05 -1.60
N GLN A 69 -8.38 -7.60 -2.54
CA GLN A 69 -7.70 -8.50 -3.47
C GLN A 69 -6.82 -9.53 -2.73
N TYR A 70 -6.29 -9.20 -1.57
CA TYR A 70 -5.50 -10.14 -0.77
C TYR A 70 -6.32 -10.95 0.25
N ALA A 71 -7.32 -10.35 0.88
CA ALA A 71 -8.19 -11.05 1.83
C ALA A 71 -9.14 -12.04 1.15
N GLY A 72 -9.55 -11.76 -0.10
CA GLY A 72 -10.45 -12.60 -0.88
C GLY A 72 -9.75 -13.70 -1.68
N ILE A 73 -8.42 -13.67 -1.79
CA ILE A 73 -7.68 -14.61 -2.67
C ILE A 73 -6.53 -15.34 -1.94
N ASP A 74 -6.23 -15.00 -0.68
CA ASP A 74 -5.04 -15.55 0.00
C ASP A 74 -3.77 -15.38 -0.87
N THR A 75 -3.74 -14.43 -1.82
CA THR A 75 -2.75 -14.33 -2.92
C THR A 75 -1.33 -14.02 -2.50
N LEU A 76 -1.13 -13.57 -1.26
CA LEU A 76 0.18 -13.48 -0.64
C LEU A 76 0.70 -14.82 -0.13
N LYS A 77 -0.21 -15.77 0.07
CA LYS A 77 0.08 -17.17 0.37
C LYS A 77 -0.04 -17.95 -0.92
N LEU A 78 1.08 -18.53 -1.34
CA LEU A 78 1.08 -19.49 -2.42
C LEU A 78 0.18 -20.67 -2.00
N ASN A 79 -0.75 -21.07 -2.87
CA ASN A 79 -1.50 -22.30 -2.64
C ASN A 79 -0.58 -23.52 -2.76
N VAL A 80 -1.02 -24.68 -2.28
CA VAL A 80 -0.18 -25.89 -2.24
C VAL A 80 0.37 -26.27 -3.63
N GLY A 81 -0.43 -26.10 -4.70
CA GLY A 81 0.00 -26.37 -6.07
C GLY A 81 1.05 -25.37 -6.56
N GLU A 82 0.89 -24.09 -6.26
CA GLU A 82 1.87 -23.04 -6.57
C GLU A 82 3.17 -23.25 -5.79
N VAL A 83 3.09 -23.65 -4.52
CA VAL A 83 4.27 -24.02 -3.72
C VAL A 83 5.00 -25.19 -4.37
N MET A 84 4.28 -26.25 -4.76
CA MET A 84 4.89 -27.40 -5.42
C MET A 84 5.52 -27.04 -6.77
N ALA A 85 4.87 -26.18 -7.57
CA ALA A 85 5.40 -25.70 -8.83
C ALA A 85 6.68 -24.86 -8.62
N ILE A 86 6.70 -23.98 -7.62
CA ILE A 86 7.88 -23.18 -7.28
C ILE A 86 9.02 -24.06 -6.75
N VAL A 87 8.72 -25.06 -5.91
CA VAL A 87 9.71 -26.05 -5.43
C VAL A 87 10.24 -26.90 -6.60
N GLY A 88 9.39 -27.26 -7.55
CA GLY A 88 9.77 -27.91 -8.81
C GLY A 88 10.42 -26.98 -9.83
N ASN A 89 10.66 -25.72 -9.46
CA ASN A 89 11.23 -24.67 -10.31
C ASN A 89 10.51 -24.48 -11.66
N ASP A 90 9.18 -24.41 -11.61
CA ASP A 90 8.37 -24.03 -12.76
C ASP A 90 8.58 -22.54 -13.08
N ALA A 91 9.30 -22.29 -14.18
CA ALA A 91 9.66 -20.95 -14.61
C ALA A 91 8.44 -20.09 -14.98
N GLU A 92 7.37 -20.69 -15.51
CA GLU A 92 6.17 -19.97 -15.92
C GLU A 92 5.36 -19.51 -14.70
N VAL A 93 5.20 -20.40 -13.71
CA VAL A 93 4.53 -20.08 -12.44
C VAL A 93 5.32 -19.03 -11.65
N ILE A 94 6.65 -19.18 -11.55
CA ILE A 94 7.51 -18.21 -10.85
C ILE A 94 7.42 -16.84 -11.52
N LYS A 95 7.52 -16.77 -12.85
CA LYS A 95 7.44 -15.51 -13.61
C LYS A 95 6.07 -14.85 -13.44
N THR A 96 4.99 -15.61 -13.56
CA THR A 96 3.62 -15.09 -13.43
C THR A 96 3.39 -14.52 -12.04
N LYS A 97 3.79 -15.25 -10.99
CA LYS A 97 3.62 -14.78 -9.60
C LYS A 97 4.49 -13.59 -9.26
N LYS A 98 5.72 -13.54 -9.77
CA LYS A 98 6.57 -12.37 -9.63
C LYS A 98 5.93 -11.13 -10.27
N ALA A 99 5.36 -11.27 -11.48
CA ALA A 99 4.67 -10.18 -12.15
C ALA A 99 3.42 -9.70 -11.40
N GLU A 100 2.63 -10.62 -10.82
CA GLU A 100 1.49 -10.27 -9.95
C GLU A 100 1.94 -9.43 -8.75
N TYR A 101 3.00 -9.85 -8.06
CA TYR A 101 3.56 -9.12 -6.92
C TYR A 101 4.19 -7.77 -7.31
N GLU A 102 4.86 -7.69 -8.46
CA GLU A 102 5.44 -6.44 -8.97
C GLU A 102 4.35 -5.41 -9.33
N ALA A 103 3.27 -5.85 -10.01
CA ALA A 103 2.13 -4.97 -10.30
C ALA A 103 1.49 -4.42 -9.01
N LEU A 104 1.48 -5.21 -7.95
CA LEU A 104 0.97 -4.78 -6.64
C LEU A 104 1.92 -3.81 -5.94
N LEU A 105 3.23 -4.04 -6.04
CA LEU A 105 4.24 -3.10 -5.57
C LEU A 105 4.09 -1.74 -6.25
N ASP A 106 3.83 -1.73 -7.56
CA ASP A 106 3.63 -0.49 -8.32
C ASP A 106 2.38 0.28 -7.87
N ARG A 107 1.29 -0.42 -7.54
CA ARG A 107 0.08 0.20 -6.97
C ARG A 107 0.33 0.81 -5.60
N ILE A 108 1.05 0.09 -4.72
CA ILE A 108 1.42 0.61 -3.40
C ILE A 108 2.29 1.87 -3.55
N LYS A 109 3.27 1.86 -4.46
CA LYS A 109 4.12 3.03 -4.77
C LYS A 109 3.32 4.19 -5.38
N ALA A 110 2.32 3.92 -6.21
CA ALA A 110 1.45 4.95 -6.75
C ALA A 110 0.66 5.67 -5.64
N GLN A 111 0.23 4.93 -4.62
CA GLN A 111 -0.37 5.54 -3.42
C GLN A 111 0.65 6.36 -2.63
N GLU A 112 1.86 5.87 -2.41
CA GLU A 112 2.96 6.63 -1.77
C GLU A 112 3.21 7.96 -2.49
N ASN A 113 3.24 7.96 -3.83
CA ASN A 113 3.37 9.19 -4.62
C ASN A 113 2.17 10.14 -4.47
N THR A 114 0.99 9.63 -4.13
CA THR A 114 -0.16 10.48 -3.80
C THR A 114 -0.02 11.07 -2.39
N PHE A 115 0.51 10.29 -1.44
CA PHE A 115 0.80 10.76 -0.08
C PHE A 115 1.80 11.92 -0.04
N THR A 116 2.75 12.01 -0.97
CA THR A 116 3.69 13.15 -1.03
C THR A 116 3.02 14.48 -1.35
N LYS A 117 1.84 14.46 -2.01
CA LYS A 117 1.09 15.65 -2.44
C LYS A 117 0.03 16.08 -1.40
N LEU A 118 -0.43 15.15 -0.57
CA LEU A 118 -1.44 15.42 0.46
C LEU A 118 -1.05 16.53 1.47
N PRO A 119 0.21 16.70 1.90
CA PRO A 119 0.62 17.80 2.77
C PRO A 119 0.27 19.18 2.22
N GLU A 120 0.60 19.43 0.95
CA GLU A 120 0.35 20.70 0.28
C GLU A 120 -1.16 20.93 0.08
N MET A 121 -1.88 19.88 -0.32
CA MET A 121 -3.33 19.93 -0.48
C MET A 121 -4.04 20.21 0.86
N ALA A 122 -3.57 19.60 1.96
CA ALA A 122 -4.10 19.84 3.29
C ALA A 122 -3.87 21.29 3.73
N GLU A 123 -2.68 21.84 3.48
CA GLU A 123 -2.39 23.25 3.78
C GLU A 123 -3.30 24.19 2.98
N ALA A 124 -3.46 23.93 1.68
CA ALA A 124 -4.33 24.70 0.81
C ALA A 124 -5.81 24.61 1.24
N ALA A 125 -6.26 23.43 1.65
CA ALA A 125 -7.59 23.19 2.20
C ALA A 125 -7.81 24.01 3.47
N VAL A 126 -6.89 23.94 4.44
CA VAL A 126 -6.99 24.66 5.71
C VAL A 126 -6.99 26.18 5.50
N LYS A 127 -6.14 26.71 4.61
CA LYS A 127 -6.13 28.14 4.27
C LYS A 127 -7.44 28.61 3.62
N ALA A 128 -8.17 27.71 2.96
CA ALA A 128 -9.44 28.02 2.30
C ALA A 128 -10.64 28.00 3.25
N ILE A 129 -10.47 27.55 4.50
CA ILE A 129 -11.55 27.48 5.47
C ILE A 129 -11.91 28.91 5.92
N PRO A 130 -13.15 29.40 5.68
CA PRO A 130 -13.58 30.70 6.16
C PRO A 130 -13.76 30.68 7.68
N VAL A 131 -13.64 31.83 8.33
CA VAL A 131 -13.98 31.99 9.75
C VAL A 131 -15.50 31.90 9.98
N GLY A 132 -15.95 31.30 11.09
CA GLY A 132 -17.38 31.17 11.47
C GLY A 132 -17.91 29.73 11.47
N LEU A 133 -19.23 29.53 11.49
CA LEU A 133 -19.85 28.19 11.61
C LEU A 133 -19.43 27.19 10.51
N LYS A 134 -19.24 27.66 9.27
CA LYS A 134 -18.74 26.84 8.16
C LYS A 134 -17.29 26.35 8.40
N ALA A 135 -16.53 27.04 9.26
CA ALA A 135 -15.20 26.61 9.67
C ALA A 135 -15.26 25.29 10.43
N ILE A 136 -16.26 25.11 11.29
CA ILE A 136 -16.35 23.96 12.19
C ILE A 136 -16.58 22.67 11.37
N SER A 137 -17.49 22.68 10.40
CA SER A 137 -17.75 21.53 9.55
C SER A 137 -16.55 21.18 8.67
N ALA A 138 -15.93 22.17 8.03
CA ALA A 138 -14.76 21.96 7.18
C ALA A 138 -13.56 21.47 7.99
N THR A 139 -13.34 22.02 9.18
CA THR A 139 -12.26 21.60 10.08
C THR A 139 -12.46 20.18 10.58
N LYS A 140 -13.70 19.80 10.94
CA LYS A 140 -14.04 18.41 11.30
C LYS A 140 -13.82 17.46 10.14
N ALA A 141 -14.21 17.86 8.92
CA ALA A 141 -14.03 17.04 7.73
C ALA A 141 -12.53 16.79 7.44
N VAL A 142 -11.70 17.83 7.43
CA VAL A 142 -10.23 17.72 7.30
C VAL A 142 -9.63 16.92 8.45
N THR A 143 -10.11 17.09 9.68
CA THR A 143 -9.61 16.31 10.83
C THR A 143 -9.96 14.83 10.71
N SER A 144 -11.12 14.49 10.12
CA SER A 144 -11.55 13.10 9.97
C SER A 144 -10.68 12.30 8.99
N THR A 145 -10.05 12.95 8.00
CA THR A 145 -9.15 12.27 7.05
C THR A 145 -7.87 11.80 7.73
N LYS A 146 -7.47 12.43 8.85
CA LYS A 146 -6.26 12.07 9.61
C LYS A 146 -6.17 10.60 9.94
N SER A 147 -7.17 10.07 10.65
CA SER A 147 -7.16 8.67 11.09
C SER A 147 -7.29 7.72 9.92
N ALA A 148 -7.98 8.13 8.85
CA ALA A 148 -8.09 7.34 7.62
C ALA A 148 -6.72 7.19 6.95
N LEU A 149 -6.01 8.30 6.73
CA LEU A 149 -4.69 8.30 6.10
C LEU A 149 -3.64 7.59 6.94
N GLN A 150 -3.65 7.77 8.27
CA GLN A 150 -2.74 7.04 9.16
C GLN A 150 -2.93 5.53 9.02
N LEU A 151 -4.17 5.06 9.04
CA LEU A 151 -4.47 3.64 8.82
C LEU A 151 -4.04 3.19 7.43
N THR A 152 -4.26 3.99 6.38
CA THR A 152 -3.81 3.63 5.03
C THR A 152 -2.29 3.48 4.95
N VAL A 153 -1.52 4.38 5.56
CA VAL A 153 -0.05 4.28 5.57
C VAL A 153 0.40 3.02 6.32
N GLU A 154 -0.15 2.75 7.50
CA GLU A 154 0.16 1.53 8.27
C GLU A 154 -0.10 0.25 7.46
N GLU A 155 -1.23 0.21 6.76
CA GLU A 155 -1.66 -0.91 5.93
C GLU A 155 -0.74 -1.10 4.71
N ASN A 156 -0.39 0.00 4.03
CA ASN A 156 0.51 -0.03 2.90
C ASN A 156 1.92 -0.47 3.28
N MET A 157 2.43 -0.06 4.45
CA MET A 157 3.73 -0.52 4.95
C MET A 157 3.74 -2.03 5.23
N ALA A 158 2.66 -2.55 5.83
CA ALA A 158 2.52 -3.99 6.07
C ALA A 158 2.48 -4.78 4.75
N LEU A 159 1.74 -4.28 3.77
CA LEU A 159 1.65 -4.86 2.42
C LEU A 159 3.00 -4.82 1.70
N LEU A 160 3.68 -3.67 1.71
CA LEU A 160 4.99 -3.50 1.08
C LEU A 160 6.01 -4.51 1.62
N LYS A 161 6.06 -4.69 2.94
CA LYS A 161 6.94 -5.67 3.59
C LYS A 161 6.62 -7.10 3.14
N ALA A 162 5.34 -7.46 3.09
CA ALA A 162 4.89 -8.79 2.70
C ALA A 162 5.20 -9.09 1.23
N VAL A 163 4.84 -8.18 0.32
CA VAL A 163 5.05 -8.31 -1.14
C VAL A 163 6.55 -8.37 -1.47
N THR A 164 7.36 -7.49 -0.88
CA THR A 164 8.82 -7.48 -1.11
C THR A 164 9.48 -8.78 -0.68
N LYS A 165 9.04 -9.34 0.46
CA LYS A 165 9.53 -10.64 0.93
C LYS A 165 9.19 -11.77 -0.05
N GLN A 166 7.97 -11.79 -0.60
CA GLN A 166 7.57 -12.79 -1.58
C GLN A 166 8.36 -12.67 -2.89
N ILE A 167 8.54 -11.46 -3.43
CA ILE A 167 9.37 -11.23 -4.62
C ILE A 167 10.80 -11.71 -4.40
N THR A 168 11.38 -11.42 -3.22
CA THR A 168 12.72 -11.87 -2.86
C THR A 168 12.80 -13.39 -2.81
N SER A 169 11.82 -14.06 -2.21
CA SER A 169 11.76 -15.53 -2.14
C SER A 169 11.66 -16.16 -3.53
N LEU A 170 10.81 -15.63 -4.40
CA LEU A 170 10.66 -16.12 -5.78
C LEU A 170 11.93 -15.88 -6.62
N SER A 171 12.64 -14.77 -6.37
CA SER A 171 13.88 -14.45 -7.08
C SER A 171 15.08 -15.27 -6.61
N ALA A 172 15.00 -15.90 -5.43
CA ALA A 172 16.01 -16.81 -4.90
C ALA A 172 15.76 -18.28 -5.29
N ALA A 173 14.63 -18.59 -5.96
CA ALA A 173 14.37 -19.93 -6.48
C ALA A 173 15.41 -20.26 -7.58
N PRO A 174 16.08 -21.42 -7.52
CA PRO A 174 17.11 -21.77 -8.47
C PRO A 174 16.48 -22.01 -9.84
N VAL A 175 16.62 -21.06 -10.77
CA VAL A 175 16.22 -21.25 -12.16
C VAL A 175 17.05 -22.40 -12.74
N MET A 176 16.52 -23.62 -12.70
CA MET A 176 16.85 -24.65 -13.67
C MET A 176 16.43 -24.08 -15.01
N GLU A 177 17.38 -23.44 -15.70
CA GLU A 177 17.38 -23.51 -17.15
C GLU A 177 17.25 -25.00 -17.47
N GLN A 178 16.20 -25.36 -18.20
CA GLN A 178 16.20 -26.63 -18.89
C GLN A 178 17.44 -26.60 -19.77
N SER A 179 18.52 -27.20 -19.29
CA SER A 179 19.67 -27.51 -20.12
C SER A 179 19.09 -28.36 -21.24
N GLU A 180 19.12 -27.83 -22.46
CA GLU A 180 18.83 -28.63 -23.64
C GLU A 180 19.62 -29.93 -23.50
N GLU A 181 18.85 -31.01 -23.46
CA GLU A 181 19.31 -32.37 -23.27
C GLU A 181 20.45 -32.63 -24.25
N ASP A 182 21.67 -32.78 -23.71
CA ASP A 182 22.84 -33.26 -24.43
C ASP A 182 22.41 -34.50 -25.20
N THR A 183 22.19 -34.35 -26.50
CA THR A 183 21.99 -35.49 -27.39
C THR A 183 23.29 -36.28 -27.34
N PRO A 184 23.31 -37.52 -26.82
CA PRO A 184 24.53 -38.30 -26.85
C PRO A 184 24.79 -38.63 -28.31
N ALA A 185 25.83 -38.02 -28.90
CA ALA A 185 26.37 -38.46 -30.17
C ALA A 185 26.89 -39.89 -29.96
N HIS A 186 26.04 -40.87 -30.27
CA HIS A 186 26.42 -42.25 -30.37
C HIS A 186 27.40 -42.38 -31.53
N ALA A 187 28.62 -42.76 -31.20
CA ALA A 187 29.65 -43.13 -32.16
C ALA A 187 29.27 -44.43 -32.86
N GLU A 188 29.22 -44.41 -34.19
CA GLU A 188 29.67 -45.51 -35.07
C GLU A 188 30.30 -44.91 -36.34
#